data_AF-A0AAX2ZIL8-F1
#
_entry.id   AF-A0AAX2ZIL8-F1
#
_cell.length_a   1.000
_cell.length_b   1.000
_cell.length_c   1.000
_cell.angle_alpha   90.00
_cell.angle_beta   90.00
_cell.angle_gamma   90.00
#
_symmetry.space_group_name_H-M   'P 1'
#
loop_
_entity.id
_entity.type
_entity.pdbx_description
1 polymer ?
#
loop_
_entity_poly.entity_id
_entity_poly.type
_entity_poly.pdbx_seq_one_letter_code
_entity_poly.pdbx_strand_id
1 'polypeptide(L)' 'MILFENEDPRVSIYYVSAIVIAILNKCEEIEFDLLYEEIEKQTDYKINVDDLYYSLDWLYLLSLVDVGNNKVRLCL' A
#
# COMPACT_ATOMS: atom_id res chain seq x y z
N MET A 1 8.43 -13.04 11.83
CA MET A 1 7.26 -12.21 12.17
C MET A 1 6.29 -13.11 12.93
N ILE A 2 6.02 -12.84 14.19
CA ILE A 2 4.88 -13.46 14.88
C ILE A 2 3.68 -12.62 14.44
N LEU A 3 3.08 -12.98 13.30
CA LEU A 3 1.67 -12.65 13.12
C LEU A 3 0.99 -13.26 14.33
N PHE A 4 0.24 -12.47 15.10
CA PHE A 4 -0.61 -13.05 16.14
C PHE A 4 -1.34 -14.22 15.49
N GLU A 5 -1.28 -15.42 16.07
CA GLU A 5 -1.69 -16.68 15.42
C GLU A 5 -3.14 -16.67 14.87
N ASN A 6 -3.90 -15.61 15.13
CA ASN A 6 -5.30 -15.41 14.78
C ASN A 6 -5.57 -14.21 13.86
N GLU A 7 -4.58 -13.44 13.41
CA GLU A 7 -4.81 -12.31 12.48
C GLU A 7 -4.52 -12.71 11.04
N ASP A 8 -5.49 -12.45 10.15
CA ASP A 8 -5.32 -12.69 8.72
C ASP A 8 -4.19 -11.80 8.16
N PRO A 9 -3.08 -12.38 7.67
CA PRO A 9 -1.94 -11.58 7.21
C PRO A 9 -2.30 -10.64 6.06
N ARG A 10 -3.40 -10.91 5.34
CA ARG A 10 -3.88 -10.07 4.24
C ARG A 10 -4.32 -8.70 4.75
N VAL A 11 -4.82 -8.57 5.98
CA VAL A 11 -5.19 -7.26 6.53
C VAL A 11 -4.02 -6.50 7.18
N SER A 12 -2.79 -7.04 7.10
CA SER A 12 -1.63 -6.34 7.65
C SER A 12 -1.16 -5.20 6.75
N ILE A 13 -0.61 -4.15 7.37
CA ILE A 13 0.05 -3.04 6.65
C ILE A 13 1.14 -3.56 5.70
N TYR A 14 1.82 -4.66 6.03
CA TYR A 14 2.87 -5.22 5.18
C TYR A 14 2.34 -5.83 3.89
N TYR A 15 1.15 -6.46 3.95
CA TYR A 15 0.49 -7.01 2.78
C TYR A 15 0.02 -5.88 1.85
N VAL A 16 -0.62 -4.85 2.42
CA VAL A 16 -1.04 -3.66 1.66
C VAL A 16 0.17 -2.94 1.06
N SER A 17 1.26 -2.73 1.82
CA SER A 17 2.52 -2.18 1.30
C SER A 17 3.08 -3.00 0.13
N ALA A 18 3.03 -4.33 0.18
CA ALA A 18 3.48 -5.18 -0.92
C ALA A 18 2.65 -4.98 -2.20
N ILE A 19 1.33 -4.85 -2.06
CA ILE A 19 0.43 -4.54 -3.19
C ILE A 19 0.74 -3.16 -3.76
N VAL A 20 0.92 -2.14 -2.92
CA VAL A 20 1.29 -0.78 -3.35
C VAL A 20 2.55 -0.81 -4.20
N ILE A 21 3.60 -1.50 -3.75
CA ILE A 21 4.84 -1.65 -4.52
C ILE A 21 4.61 -2.42 -5.82
N ALA A 22 3.78 -3.46 -5.84
CA ALA A 22 3.46 -4.20 -7.07
C ALA A 22 2.72 -3.34 -8.10
N ILE A 23 1.83 -2.45 -7.66
CA ILE A 23 1.14 -1.47 -8.51
C ILE A 23 2.14 -0.44 -9.04
N LEU A 24 2.93 0.17 -8.15
CA LEU A 24 3.90 1.20 -8.50
C LEU A 24 5.02 0.70 -9.42
N ASN A 25 5.41 -0.58 -9.34
CA ASN A 25 6.33 -1.17 -10.31
C ASN A 25 5.79 -1.22 -11.74
N LYS A 26 4.46 -1.08 -11.94
CA LYS A 26 3.83 -1.07 -13.27
C LYS A 26 3.67 0.34 -13.85
N CYS A 27 3.44 1.34 -13.00
CA CYS A 27 3.09 2.70 -13.44
C CYS A 27 4.03 3.82 -12.95
N GLU A 28 4.97 3.51 -12.05
CA GLU A 28 5.91 4.42 -11.36
C GLU A 28 5.26 5.49 -10.46
N GLU A 29 4.11 6.02 -10.84
CA GLU A 29 3.34 7.04 -10.12
C GLU A 29 1.85 6.77 -10.29
N ILE A 30 1.06 7.06 -9.26
CA ILE A 30 -0.40 6.92 -9.28
C ILE A 30 -1.06 7.93 -8.33
N GLU A 31 -2.24 8.42 -8.71
CA GLU A 31 -3.07 9.24 -7.82
C GLU A 31 -3.63 8.40 -6.68
N PHE A 32 -3.77 9.00 -5.49
CA PHE A 32 -4.18 8.27 -4.29
C PHE A 32 -5.53 7.55 -4.46
N ASP A 33 -6.52 8.22 -5.05
CA ASP A 33 -7.85 7.63 -5.27
C ASP A 33 -7.78 6.43 -6.21
N LEU A 34 -6.98 6.52 -7.28
CA LEU A 34 -6.77 5.42 -8.22
C LEU A 34 -5.96 4.27 -7.60
N LEU A 35 -5.00 4.58 -6.73
CA LEU A 35 -4.26 3.58 -5.96
C LEU A 35 -5.21 2.81 -5.05
N TYR A 36 -6.09 3.50 -4.35
CA TYR A 36 -7.10 2.88 -3.49
C TYR A 36 -8.00 1.93 -4.28
N GLU A 37 -8.54 2.39 -5.42
CA GLU A 37 -9.34 1.54 -6.31
C GLU A 37 -8.57 0.33 -6.84
N GLU A 38 -7.30 0.50 -7.20
CA GLU A 38 -6.49 -0.58 -7.76
C GLU A 38 -6.12 -1.62 -6.69
N ILE A 39 -5.93 -1.21 -5.45
CA ILE A 39 -5.77 -2.13 -4.32
C ILE A 39 -7.08 -2.91 -4.12
N GLU A 40 -8.24 -2.24 -4.07
CA GLU A 40 -9.53 -2.91 -3.91
C GLU A 40 -9.84 -3.91 -5.03
N LYS A 41 -9.36 -3.69 -6.26
CA LYS A 41 -9.48 -4.67 -7.36
C LYS A 41 -8.60 -5.92 -7.17
N GLN A 42 -7.51 -5.80 -6.41
CA GLN A 42 -6.55 -6.88 -6.15
C GLN A 42 -6.82 -7.61 -4.83
N THR A 43 -7.74 -7.09 -4.00
CA THR A 43 -8.12 -7.69 -2.72
C THR A 43 -9.59 -8.11 -2.72
N ASP A 44 -9.90 -9.29 -2.19
CA ASP A 44 -11.29 -9.76 -2.05
C ASP A 44 -12.05 -9.06 -0.90
N TYR A 45 -11.50 -7.98 -0.34
CA TYR A 45 -12.04 -7.23 0.77
C TYR A 45 -11.77 -5.74 0.58
N LYS A 46 -12.56 -4.92 1.28
CA LYS A 46 -12.36 -3.48 1.34
C LYS A 46 -11.25 -3.14 2.32
N ILE A 47 -10.23 -2.45 1.85
CA ILE A 47 -9.15 -1.96 2.71
C ILE A 47 -9.62 -0.78 3.56
N ASN A 48 -9.22 -0.74 4.84
CA ASN A 48 -9.37 0.50 5.61
C ASN A 48 -8.41 1.55 5.02
N VAL A 49 -8.89 2.78 4.87
CA VAL A 49 -8.04 3.89 4.42
C VAL A 49 -6.87 4.13 5.38
N ASP A 50 -7.07 3.90 6.68
CA ASP A 50 -6.00 4.01 7.69
C ASP A 50 -4.89 2.99 7.43
N ASP A 51 -5.23 1.76 7.04
CA ASP A 51 -4.23 0.73 6.71
C ASP A 51 -3.40 1.13 5.48
N LEU A 52 -4.01 1.79 4.50
CA LEU A 52 -3.28 2.34 3.36
C LEU A 52 -2.36 3.47 3.79
N TYR A 53 -2.81 4.40 4.63
CA TYR A 53 -1.95 5.47 5.14
C TYR A 53 -0.76 4.91 5.92
N TYR A 54 -0.98 3.95 6.83
CA TYR A 54 0.11 3.31 7.57
C TYR A 54 1.07 2.52 6.66
N SER A 55 0.54 1.93 5.59
CA SER A 55 1.36 1.25 4.58
C SER A 55 2.22 2.24 3.80
N LEU A 56 1.71 3.43 3.47
CA LEU A 56 2.45 4.48 2.80
C LEU A 56 3.50 5.11 3.72
N ASP A 57 3.16 5.38 4.99
CA ASP A 57 4.11 5.84 6.00
C ASP A 57 5.27 4.85 6.14
N TRP A 58 4.95 3.56 6.23
CA TRP A 58 5.96 2.50 6.30
C TRP A 58 6.88 2.50 5.08
N LEU A 59 6.33 2.55 3.87
CA LEU A 59 7.12 2.58 2.63
C LEU A 59 7.96 3.86 2.50
N TYR A 60 7.43 5.00 2.93
CA TYR A 60 8.14 6.28 2.95
C TYR A 60 9.34 6.24 3.89
N LEU A 61 9.17 5.69 5.09
CA LEU A 61 10.27 5.49 6.05
C LEU A 61 11.38 4.58 5.49
N LEU A 62 11.03 3.63 4.62
CA LEU A 62 11.98 2.77 3.91
C LEU A 62 12.58 3.44 2.66
N SER A 63 12.22 4.68 2.35
CA SER A 63 12.62 5.39 1.13
C SER A 63 12.22 4.67 -0.16
N LEU A 64 11.13 3.88 -0.12
CA LEU A 64 10.63 3.13 -1.29
C LEU A 64 9.57 3.90 -2.06
N VAL A 65 8.92 4.88 -1.44
CA VAL A 65 7.95 5.74 -2.09
C VAL A 65 8.09 7.19 -1.64
N ASP A 66 7.67 8.11 -2.50
CA ASP A 66 7.42 9.51 -2.17
C ASP A 66 5.92 9.80 -2.25
N VAL A 67 5.41 10.58 -1.32
CA VAL A 67 3.97 10.89 -1.19
C VAL A 67 3.79 12.40 -1.19
N GLY A 68 3.06 12.92 -2.17
CA GLY A 68 2.84 14.35 -2.30
C GLY A 68 1.88 14.70 -3.43
N ASN A 69 1.25 15.87 -3.36
CA ASN A 69 0.33 16.37 -4.38
C ASN A 69 -0.76 15.36 -4.80
N ASN A 70 -1.34 14.65 -3.83
CA ASN A 70 -2.34 13.58 -4.04
C ASN A 70 -1.83 12.38 -4.85
N LYS A 71 -0.52 12.16 -4.90
CA LYS A 71 0.11 11.09 -5.64
C LYS A 71 1.10 10.32 -4.79
N VAL A 72 1.31 9.07 -5.19
CA VAL A 72 2.33 8.18 -4.65
C VAL A 72 3.25 7.79 -5.79
N ARG A 73 4.55 7.92 -5.58
CA ARG A 73 5.58 7.63 -6.58
C ARG A 73 6.59 6.62 -6.03
N LEU A 74 7.02 5.68 -6.88
CA LEU A 74 8.10 4.74 -6.57
C LEU A 74 9.44 5.49 -6.49
N CYS A 75 10.20 5.21 -5.43
CA CYS A 75 11.60 5.60 -5.32
C CYS A 75 12.50 4.40 -5.70
N LEU A 76 13.55 4.67 -6.46
CA LEU A 76 14.59 3.69 -6.86
C LEU A 76 15.81 3.79 -5.95
#